data_AF-K9Q6A9-F1
#
_entry.id   AF-K9Q6A9-F1
#
_cell.length_a   1.000
_cell.length_b   1.000
_cell.length_c   1.000
_cell.angle_alpha   90.00
_cell.angle_beta   90.00
_cell.angle_gamma   90.00
#
_symmetry.space_group_name_H-M   'P 1'
#
loop_
_entity.id
_entity.type
_entity.pdbx_description
1 polymer ?
#
loop_
_entity_poly.entity_id
_entity_poly.type
_entity_poly.pdbx_seq_one_letter_code
_entity_poly.pdbx_strand_id
1 'polypeptide(L)'
;MAVISAKAESPQIGTVQDLTVGDRACYVTVTDETGETSTEFAGFDICEQDIVGKKVQLTYEPGNIVAEICNGDLDCGLSEAVMLITAAKALDDMNTDSYPSFLNDAEIIELVVGLEERKESWFGLAGLNKVEHPPEVPAELLTYRQSWKRKDPAIAPFLGFWHDSDYSTNRYQISIFPSTRPSHVCVVEFKPEWSLELWNEETQDYSYKDVISAEIFSVSLAKVGSAQLRSPELRADELAIAHTEFGLSETYPVELLPVLNEDNGIKLVAAAAQPQLPPDLPDDLRQTVDEKFAAYNCSL
;
A
#
# COMPACT_ATOMS: atom_id res chain seq x y z
N MET A 1 20.26 31.74 38.60
CA MET A 1 20.08 31.31 37.20
C MET A 1 19.50 29.91 37.26
N ALA A 2 18.19 29.78 37.00
CA ALA A 2 17.54 28.49 36.86
C ALA A 2 17.55 28.14 35.37
N VAL A 3 18.14 26.99 35.03
CA VAL A 3 18.05 26.43 33.67
C VAL A 3 16.66 25.84 33.57
N ILE A 4 15.81 26.43 32.72
CA ILE A 4 14.52 25.87 32.36
C ILE A 4 14.84 24.73 31.39
N SER A 5 14.68 23.49 31.83
CA SER A 5 14.78 22.32 30.97
C SER A 5 13.59 22.36 30.01
N ALA A 6 13.84 22.60 28.72
CA ALA A 6 12.83 22.40 27.69
C ALA A 6 12.47 20.90 27.69
N LYS A 7 11.18 20.58 27.79
CA LYS A 7 10.70 19.21 27.59
C LYS A 7 10.88 18.91 26.10
N ALA A 8 11.64 17.87 25.78
CA ALA A 8 11.86 17.42 24.41
C ALA A 8 10.49 17.15 23.75
N GLU A 9 10.35 17.59 22.51
CA GLU A 9 9.18 17.38 21.68
C GLU A 9 9.12 15.89 21.29
N SER A 10 7.95 15.26 21.37
CA SER A 10 7.82 13.83 21.10
C SER A 10 8.21 13.50 19.65
N PRO A 11 9.05 12.48 19.42
CA PRO A 11 9.58 12.19 18.09
C PRO A 11 8.49 11.64 17.16
N GLN A 12 8.33 12.23 15.98
CA GLN A 12 7.42 11.70 14.95
C GLN A 12 8.00 10.49 14.21
N ILE A 13 9.33 10.36 14.22
CA ILE A 13 10.07 9.27 13.59
C ILE A 13 11.18 8.83 14.55
N GLY A 14 11.34 7.52 14.71
CA GLY A 14 12.45 6.98 15.49
C GLY A 14 12.51 5.46 15.44
N THR A 15 13.53 4.88 16.08
CA THR A 15 13.69 3.43 16.20
C THR A 15 13.13 2.99 17.54
N VAL A 16 12.16 2.05 17.51
CA VAL A 16 11.63 1.46 18.75
C VAL A 16 12.70 0.57 19.35
N GLN A 17 13.13 0.88 20.57
CA GLN A 17 14.09 0.07 21.33
C GLN A 17 13.41 -0.97 22.20
N ASP A 18 12.24 -0.63 22.74
CA ASP A 18 11.51 -1.50 23.67
C ASP A 18 10.02 -1.16 23.68
N LEU A 19 9.19 -2.18 23.93
CA LEU A 19 7.75 -2.08 24.16
C LEU A 19 7.44 -2.79 25.47
N THR A 20 6.93 -2.06 26.46
CA THR A 20 6.55 -2.60 27.76
C THR A 20 5.07 -2.33 28.02
N VAL A 21 4.28 -3.40 28.17
CA VAL A 21 2.88 -3.31 28.61
C VAL A 21 2.85 -2.82 30.05
N GLY A 22 2.34 -1.61 30.23
CA GLY A 22 2.24 -0.96 31.53
C GLY A 22 0.92 -1.19 32.26
N ASP A 23 0.86 -0.61 33.45
CA ASP A 23 -0.34 -0.52 34.29
C ASP A 23 -1.34 0.55 33.81
N ARG A 24 -0.86 1.55 33.06
CA ARG A 24 -1.65 2.73 32.65
C ARG A 24 -1.70 2.95 31.14
N ALA A 25 -0.71 2.42 30.42
CA ALA A 25 -0.53 2.54 28.97
C ALA A 25 0.49 1.52 28.48
N CYS A 26 0.70 1.44 27.16
CA CYS A 26 1.91 0.87 26.60
C CYS A 26 3.05 1.90 26.72
N TYR A 27 4.21 1.49 27.23
CA TYR A 27 5.41 2.31 27.30
C TYR A 27 6.32 1.98 26.10
N VAL A 28 6.58 2.98 25.27
CA VAL A 28 7.37 2.83 24.05
C VAL A 28 8.69 3.57 24.21
N THR A 29 9.81 2.85 24.19
CA THR A 29 11.14 3.49 24.20
C THR A 29 11.57 3.72 22.76
N VAL A 30 11.81 4.97 22.37
CA VAL A 30 12.17 5.35 21.00
C VAL A 30 13.46 6.15 21.01
N THR A 31 14.35 5.85 20.07
CA THR A 31 15.51 6.69 19.73
C THR A 31 15.20 7.50 18.48
N ASP A 32 15.26 8.82 18.58
CA ASP A 32 15.00 9.73 17.47
C ASP A 32 16.18 9.82 16.47
N GLU A 33 16.05 10.66 15.45
CA GLU A 33 17.10 10.84 14.42
C GLU A 33 18.34 11.59 14.92
N THR A 34 18.23 12.29 16.05
CA THR A 34 19.36 12.96 16.71
C THR A 34 20.15 12.00 17.62
N GLY A 35 19.61 10.80 17.84
CA GLY A 35 20.15 9.79 18.75
C GLY A 35 19.69 9.96 20.19
N GLU A 36 18.71 10.83 20.45
CA GLU A 36 18.11 11.02 21.76
C GLU A 36 17.04 9.93 22.00
N THR A 37 17.08 9.32 23.19
CA THR A 37 16.12 8.27 23.56
C THR A 37 15.07 8.84 24.52
N SER A 38 13.80 8.66 24.22
CA SER A 38 12.67 9.02 25.06
C SER A 38 11.74 7.82 25.31
N THR A 39 10.91 7.92 26.35
CA THR A 39 9.84 6.97 26.64
C THR A 39 8.50 7.69 26.45
N GLU A 40 7.69 7.17 25.54
CA GLU A 40 6.40 7.72 25.18
C GLU A 40 5.27 6.81 25.66
N PHE A 41 4.08 7.39 25.85
CA PHE A 41 2.87 6.64 26.15
C PHE A 41 2.15 6.26 24.86
N ALA A 42 1.59 5.05 24.82
CA ALA A 42 0.89 4.52 23.66
C ALA A 42 -0.39 3.77 24.06
N GLY A 43 -1.28 3.59 23.09
CA GLY A 43 -2.37 2.63 23.20
C GLY A 43 -1.84 1.22 23.44
N PHE A 44 -2.60 0.38 24.15
CA PHE A 44 -2.18 -0.99 24.47
C PHE A 44 -1.95 -1.84 23.22
N ASP A 45 -2.69 -1.56 22.15
CA ASP A 45 -2.56 -2.17 20.82
C ASP A 45 -1.17 -1.97 20.20
N ILE A 46 -0.47 -0.89 20.51
CA ILE A 46 0.90 -0.65 20.03
C ILE A 46 1.88 -1.70 20.59
N CYS A 47 1.69 -2.12 21.85
CA CYS A 47 2.54 -3.14 22.47
C CYS A 47 2.32 -4.55 21.90
N GLU A 48 1.23 -4.77 21.16
CA GLU A 48 0.96 -6.04 20.48
C GLU A 48 1.65 -6.13 19.11
N GLN A 49 2.23 -5.02 18.63
CA GLN A 49 2.92 -4.97 17.34
C GLN A 49 4.36 -5.49 17.42
N ASP A 50 4.79 -6.20 16.37
CA ASP A 50 6.20 -6.59 16.20
C ASP A 50 7.00 -5.44 15.57
N ILE A 51 7.32 -4.41 16.35
CA ILE A 51 8.04 -3.21 15.86
C ILE A 51 9.35 -2.90 16.59
N VAL A 52 9.73 -3.71 17.60
CA VAL A 52 11.02 -3.55 18.31
C VAL A 52 12.19 -3.72 17.34
N GLY A 53 13.13 -2.78 17.39
CA GLY A 53 14.27 -2.68 16.49
C GLY A 53 13.97 -2.03 15.13
N LYS A 54 12.71 -1.72 14.81
CA LYS A 54 12.33 -1.11 13.52
C LYS A 54 12.34 0.41 13.64
N LYS A 55 12.75 1.10 12.56
CA LYS A 55 12.45 2.52 12.38
C LYS A 55 10.95 2.63 12.12
N VAL A 56 10.25 3.52 12.82
CA VAL A 56 8.80 3.71 12.74
C VAL A 56 8.44 5.19 12.55
N GLN A 57 7.29 5.44 11.93
CA GLN A 57 6.57 6.70 12.00
C GLN A 57 5.47 6.58 13.05
N LEU A 58 5.38 7.57 13.94
CA LEU A 58 4.50 7.59 15.10
C LEU A 58 3.44 8.67 14.91
N THR A 59 2.17 8.31 15.11
CA THR A 59 1.05 9.25 15.13
C THR A 59 0.57 9.44 16.55
N TYR A 60 0.34 10.69 16.95
CA TYR A 60 -0.05 11.05 18.31
C TYR A 60 -1.42 11.71 18.37
N GLU A 61 -2.21 11.34 19.38
CA GLU A 61 -3.46 12.02 19.71
C GLU A 61 -3.57 12.32 21.21
N PRO A 62 -4.27 13.38 21.62
CA PRO A 62 -4.59 13.62 23.02
C PRO A 62 -5.48 12.50 23.58
N GLY A 63 -5.03 11.85 24.64
CA GLY A 63 -5.77 10.80 25.33
C GLY A 63 -5.72 10.95 26.84
N ASN A 64 -6.58 10.22 27.55
CA ASN A 64 -6.58 10.17 29.01
C ASN A 64 -6.05 8.82 29.47
N ILE A 65 -5.06 8.83 30.36
CA ILE A 65 -4.60 7.64 31.08
C ILE A 65 -4.97 7.77 32.56
N VAL A 66 -5.07 6.65 33.27
CA VAL A 66 -5.23 6.64 34.74
C VAL A 66 -4.14 7.51 35.35
N ALA A 67 -4.42 8.36 36.34
CA ALA A 67 -3.41 9.27 36.89
C ALA A 67 -2.31 8.52 37.67
N GLU A 68 -1.08 9.06 37.70
CA GLU A 68 0.08 8.40 38.36
C GLU A 68 -0.20 8.07 39.83
N ILE A 69 -0.89 8.98 40.53
CA ILE A 69 -1.28 8.81 41.93
C ILE A 69 -2.15 7.56 42.19
N CYS A 70 -2.80 7.04 41.16
CA CYS A 70 -3.64 5.86 41.25
C CYS A 70 -2.87 4.55 41.12
N ASN A 71 -1.58 4.57 40.72
CA ASN A 71 -0.75 3.36 40.56
C ASN A 71 -1.43 2.23 39.77
N GLY A 72 -2.13 2.58 38.69
CA GLY A 72 -2.83 1.60 37.83
C GLY A 72 -4.20 1.12 38.35
N ASP A 73 -4.69 1.64 39.48
CA ASP A 73 -6.03 1.30 39.99
C ASP A 73 -7.14 1.99 39.16
N LEU A 74 -7.90 1.19 38.42
CA LEU A 74 -9.02 1.64 37.59
C LEU A 74 -10.18 2.22 38.43
N ASP A 75 -10.31 1.81 39.70
CA ASP A 75 -11.37 2.29 40.60
C ASP A 75 -11.04 3.65 41.25
N CYS A 76 -9.81 4.15 41.06
CA CYS A 76 -9.34 5.44 41.59
C CYS A 76 -10.09 6.65 40.98
N GLY A 77 -10.57 6.52 39.74
CA GLY A 77 -11.38 7.54 39.06
C GLY A 77 -10.66 8.83 38.66
N LEU A 78 -9.34 8.93 38.87
CA LEU A 78 -8.53 10.07 38.42
C LEU A 78 -7.81 9.73 37.12
N SER A 79 -7.75 10.69 36.21
CA SER A 79 -7.04 10.58 34.93
C SER A 79 -6.17 11.80 34.67
N GLU A 80 -5.20 11.65 33.78
CA GLU A 80 -4.37 12.72 33.25
C GLU A 80 -4.39 12.71 31.72
N ALA A 81 -4.34 13.90 31.13
CA ALA A 81 -4.28 14.08 29.69
C ALA A 81 -2.82 14.02 29.23
N VAL A 82 -2.54 13.15 28.27
CA VAL A 82 -1.22 12.95 27.66
C VAL A 82 -1.36 12.84 26.14
N MET A 83 -0.27 13.03 25.42
CA MET A 83 -0.21 12.61 24.01
C MET A 83 0.06 11.11 23.99
N LEU A 84 -0.80 10.35 23.34
CA LEU A 84 -0.66 8.91 23.16
C LEU A 84 -0.28 8.61 21.72
N ILE A 85 0.65 7.69 21.53
CA ILE A 85 0.85 7.06 20.23
C ILE A 85 -0.39 6.20 19.95
N THR A 86 -1.12 6.55 18.90
CA THR A 86 -2.32 5.83 18.43
C THR A 86 -2.05 5.01 17.17
N ALA A 87 -0.93 5.28 16.47
CA ALA A 87 -0.46 4.44 15.39
C ALA A 87 1.07 4.43 15.35
N ALA A 88 1.63 3.27 15.03
CA ALA A 88 3.05 3.09 14.75
C ALA A 88 3.19 2.32 13.44
N LYS A 89 3.83 2.93 12.44
CA LYS A 89 4.05 2.31 11.13
C LYS A 89 5.52 2.06 10.93
N ALA A 90 5.93 0.79 10.82
CA ALA A 90 7.31 0.47 10.48
C ALA A 90 7.70 1.09 9.13
N LEU A 91 8.79 1.85 9.14
CA LEU A 91 9.44 2.41 7.95
C LEU A 91 10.43 1.43 7.33
N ASP A 92 10.76 0.35 8.05
CA ASP A 92 11.61 -0.75 7.60
C ASP A 92 10.82 -1.90 6.94
N ASP A 93 9.90 -1.56 6.04
CA ASP A 93 9.23 -2.49 5.10
C ASP A 93 10.22 -3.22 4.16
N MET A 94 11.54 -3.00 4.32
CA MET A 94 12.59 -3.67 3.55
C MET A 94 12.89 -5.10 3.98
N ASN A 95 12.37 -5.57 5.12
CA ASN A 95 12.53 -6.96 5.52
C ASN A 95 11.56 -7.88 4.74
N THR A 96 11.94 -8.24 3.51
CA THR A 96 11.13 -9.14 2.65
C THR A 96 10.93 -10.56 3.21
N ASP A 97 11.58 -10.89 4.34
CA ASP A 97 11.40 -12.16 5.04
C ASP A 97 10.12 -12.18 5.89
N SER A 98 9.53 -11.01 6.19
CA SER A 98 8.21 -10.91 6.82
C SER A 98 7.05 -10.92 5.83
N TYR A 99 7.32 -10.99 4.53
CA TYR A 99 6.25 -11.04 3.52
C TYR A 99 5.53 -12.39 3.58
N PRO A 100 4.23 -12.43 3.22
CA PRO A 100 3.53 -13.68 3.01
C PRO A 100 4.35 -14.65 2.14
N SER A 101 4.21 -15.96 2.38
CA SER A 101 4.89 -16.94 1.55
C SER A 101 4.45 -16.82 0.09
N PHE A 102 5.34 -17.22 -0.81
CA PHE A 102 4.95 -17.46 -2.20
C PHE A 102 3.71 -18.37 -2.25
N LEU A 103 2.87 -18.13 -3.25
CA LEU A 103 1.70 -18.93 -3.55
C LEU A 103 2.13 -20.38 -3.77
N ASN A 104 1.42 -21.29 -3.09
CA ASN A 104 1.55 -22.71 -3.35
C ASN A 104 0.69 -23.11 -4.58
N ASP A 105 0.89 -24.33 -5.08
CA ASP A 105 0.19 -24.83 -6.27
C ASP A 105 -1.35 -24.73 -6.19
N ALA A 106 -1.93 -24.94 -5.00
CA ALA A 106 -3.37 -24.83 -4.80
C ALA A 106 -3.85 -23.38 -4.88
N GLU A 107 -3.10 -22.43 -4.29
CA GLU A 107 -3.40 -20.99 -4.38
C GLU A 107 -3.27 -20.49 -5.84
N ILE A 108 -2.28 -20.99 -6.60
CA ILE A 108 -2.12 -20.66 -8.03
C ILE A 108 -3.32 -21.17 -8.83
N ILE A 109 -3.77 -22.41 -8.57
CA ILE A 109 -4.97 -22.96 -9.23
C ILE A 109 -6.20 -22.13 -8.89
N GLU A 110 -6.37 -21.73 -7.63
CA GLU A 110 -7.48 -20.88 -7.20
C GLU A 110 -7.45 -19.50 -7.87
N LEU A 111 -6.27 -18.90 -8.02
CA LEU A 111 -6.10 -17.65 -8.77
C LEU A 111 -6.52 -17.79 -10.23
N VAL A 112 -6.10 -18.87 -10.91
CA VAL A 112 -6.46 -19.12 -12.32
C VAL A 112 -7.96 -19.36 -12.48
N VAL A 113 -8.57 -20.15 -11.60
CA VAL A 113 -10.03 -20.38 -11.62
C VAL A 113 -10.78 -19.09 -11.33
N GLY A 114 -10.36 -18.35 -10.31
CA GLY A 114 -10.96 -17.08 -9.92
C GLY A 114 -10.82 -15.99 -10.99
N LEU A 115 -9.76 -16.03 -11.81
CA LEU A 115 -9.60 -15.16 -12.96
C LEU A 115 -10.69 -15.41 -14.01
N GLU A 116 -10.94 -16.66 -14.37
CA GLU A 116 -11.92 -16.99 -15.42
C GLU A 116 -13.33 -16.53 -15.04
N GLU A 117 -13.76 -16.79 -13.81
CA GLU A 117 -15.07 -16.35 -13.31
C GLU A 117 -15.22 -14.82 -13.35
N ARG A 118 -14.20 -14.10 -12.89
CA ARG A 118 -14.20 -12.62 -12.86
C ARG A 118 -14.11 -12.03 -14.26
N LYS A 119 -13.32 -12.62 -15.15
CA LYS A 119 -13.18 -12.22 -16.55
C LYS A 119 -14.53 -12.32 -17.26
N GLU A 120 -15.20 -13.45 -17.18
CA GLU A 120 -16.52 -13.64 -17.82
C GLU A 120 -17.55 -12.63 -17.29
N SER A 121 -17.55 -12.37 -15.98
CA SER A 121 -18.40 -11.35 -15.36
C SER A 121 -18.09 -9.94 -15.90
N TRP A 122 -16.82 -9.53 -15.87
CA TRP A 122 -16.38 -8.22 -16.37
C TRP A 122 -16.71 -8.09 -17.86
N PHE A 123 -16.25 -9.02 -18.70
CA PHE A 123 -16.43 -8.93 -20.15
C PHE A 123 -17.90 -8.97 -20.54
N GLY A 124 -18.72 -9.77 -19.86
CA GLY A 124 -20.17 -9.80 -20.07
C GLY A 124 -20.83 -8.46 -19.75
N LEU A 125 -20.48 -7.85 -18.62
CA LEU A 125 -21.00 -6.53 -18.24
C LEU A 125 -20.46 -5.42 -19.17
N ALA A 126 -19.18 -5.46 -19.53
CA ALA A 126 -18.54 -4.49 -20.42
C ALA A 126 -19.19 -4.53 -21.80
N GLY A 127 -19.44 -5.73 -22.32
CA GLY A 127 -20.13 -5.92 -23.60
C GLY A 127 -21.58 -5.41 -23.61
N LEU A 128 -22.19 -5.28 -22.43
CA LEU A 128 -23.51 -4.67 -22.24
C LEU A 128 -23.45 -3.17 -21.90
N ASN A 129 -22.25 -2.57 -21.90
CA ASN A 129 -21.98 -1.21 -21.41
C ASN A 129 -22.55 -0.99 -19.99
N LYS A 130 -22.29 -1.99 -19.12
CA LYS A 130 -22.64 -2.01 -17.70
C LYS A 130 -21.42 -1.92 -16.78
N VAL A 131 -20.21 -2.11 -17.32
CA VAL A 131 -18.92 -1.78 -16.70
C VAL A 131 -18.03 -1.08 -17.72
N GLU A 132 -16.97 -0.38 -17.28
CA GLU A 132 -15.96 0.13 -18.20
C GLU A 132 -15.33 -1.04 -18.98
N HIS A 133 -14.99 -0.77 -20.24
CA HIS A 133 -14.32 -1.77 -21.07
C HIS A 133 -12.91 -1.99 -20.54
N PRO A 134 -12.40 -3.23 -20.57
CA PRO A 134 -11.00 -3.46 -20.24
C PRO A 134 -10.09 -2.68 -21.20
N PRO A 135 -9.00 -2.07 -20.71
CA PRO A 135 -8.06 -1.34 -21.53
C PRO A 135 -7.39 -2.27 -22.55
N GLU A 136 -7.15 -1.74 -23.75
CA GLU A 136 -6.26 -2.37 -24.73
C GLU A 136 -4.82 -2.29 -24.23
N VAL A 137 -4.06 -3.37 -24.38
CA VAL A 137 -2.63 -3.40 -23.99
C VAL A 137 -1.84 -2.43 -24.86
N PRO A 138 -1.26 -1.35 -24.31
CA PRO A 138 -0.58 -0.35 -25.14
C PRO A 138 0.76 -0.86 -25.67
N ALA A 139 1.07 -0.53 -26.92
CA ALA A 139 2.37 -0.86 -27.53
C ALA A 139 3.57 -0.27 -26.75
N GLU A 140 3.36 0.89 -26.11
CA GLU A 140 4.35 1.56 -25.28
C GLU A 140 4.69 0.76 -24.01
N LEU A 141 3.69 0.11 -23.40
CA LEU A 141 3.88 -0.78 -22.25
C LEU A 141 4.67 -2.03 -22.66
N LEU A 142 4.34 -2.63 -23.81
CA LEU A 142 5.07 -3.78 -24.34
C LEU A 142 6.55 -3.44 -24.61
N THR A 143 6.80 -2.28 -25.20
CA THR A 143 8.16 -1.77 -25.46
C THR A 143 8.92 -1.54 -24.17
N TYR A 144 8.26 -0.97 -23.16
CA TYR A 144 8.80 -0.74 -21.83
C TYR A 144 9.22 -2.04 -21.15
N ARG A 145 8.32 -3.02 -21.08
CA ARG A 145 8.61 -4.36 -20.51
C ARG A 145 9.72 -5.07 -21.26
N GLN A 146 9.76 -4.98 -22.59
CA GLN A 146 10.83 -5.57 -23.39
C GLN A 146 12.21 -4.93 -23.14
N SER A 147 12.24 -3.66 -22.73
CA SER A 147 13.49 -3.02 -22.29
C SER A 147 13.97 -3.57 -20.95
N TRP A 148 13.04 -3.83 -20.02
CA TRP A 148 13.33 -4.39 -18.70
C TRP A 148 13.60 -5.88 -18.72
N LYS A 149 12.98 -6.64 -19.61
CA LYS A 149 13.24 -8.08 -19.80
C LYS A 149 14.72 -8.38 -20.08
N ARG A 150 15.45 -7.42 -20.66
CA ARG A 150 16.90 -7.51 -20.91
C ARG A 150 17.75 -7.24 -19.66
N LYS A 151 17.23 -6.51 -18.67
CA LYS A 151 17.92 -6.13 -17.43
C LYS A 151 17.58 -7.10 -16.30
N ASP A 152 16.29 -7.34 -16.11
CA ASP A 152 15.72 -8.24 -15.11
C ASP A 152 14.47 -8.91 -15.72
N PRO A 153 14.60 -10.14 -16.25
CA PRO A 153 13.49 -10.83 -16.89
C PRO A 153 12.39 -11.24 -15.91
N ALA A 154 12.70 -11.39 -14.62
CA ALA A 154 11.74 -11.87 -13.63
C ALA A 154 10.66 -10.83 -13.35
N ILE A 155 11.03 -9.54 -13.28
CA ILE A 155 10.07 -8.48 -12.96
C ILE A 155 9.22 -8.03 -14.15
N ALA A 156 9.73 -8.22 -15.37
CA ALA A 156 9.18 -7.62 -16.59
C ALA A 156 7.68 -7.89 -16.84
N PRO A 157 7.13 -9.09 -16.57
CA PRO A 157 5.70 -9.36 -16.76
C PRO A 157 4.79 -8.49 -15.88
N PHE A 158 5.26 -8.12 -14.68
CA PHE A 158 4.45 -7.40 -13.69
C PHE A 158 4.50 -5.88 -13.87
N LEU A 159 5.50 -5.34 -14.55
CA LEU A 159 5.66 -3.89 -14.66
C LEU A 159 4.49 -3.26 -15.42
N GLY A 160 3.92 -2.18 -14.89
CA GLY A 160 2.83 -1.46 -15.56
C GLY A 160 1.93 -0.74 -14.59
N PHE A 161 1.03 0.07 -15.14
CA PHE A 161 -0.15 0.54 -14.45
C PHE A 161 -1.31 -0.42 -14.76
N TRP A 162 -1.96 -0.88 -13.71
CA TRP A 162 -3.02 -1.86 -13.72
C TRP A 162 -4.23 -1.30 -12.98
N HIS A 163 -5.44 -1.53 -13.48
CA HIS A 163 -6.64 -1.15 -12.75
C HIS A 163 -7.81 -2.09 -13.05
N ASP A 164 -8.80 -2.13 -12.16
CA ASP A 164 -10.07 -2.79 -12.42
C ASP A 164 -11.08 -1.85 -13.10
N SER A 165 -12.30 -2.35 -13.37
CA SER A 165 -13.39 -1.65 -14.04
C SER A 165 -14.59 -1.40 -13.15
N ASP A 166 -14.42 -1.37 -11.82
CA ASP A 166 -15.55 -1.15 -10.93
C ASP A 166 -16.27 0.15 -11.33
N TYR A 167 -17.59 0.05 -11.48
CA TYR A 167 -18.48 1.11 -11.95
C TYR A 167 -18.63 2.25 -10.96
N SER A 168 -18.18 2.03 -9.74
CA SER A 168 -18.05 3.05 -8.74
C SER A 168 -16.77 3.85 -8.98
N THR A 169 -16.75 5.04 -8.42
CA THR A 169 -15.54 5.84 -8.21
C THR A 169 -14.40 5.11 -7.47
N ASN A 170 -14.55 3.83 -7.14
CA ASN A 170 -13.68 3.07 -6.27
C ASN A 170 -12.82 2.10 -7.09
N ARG A 171 -12.22 2.60 -8.18
CA ARG A 171 -11.32 1.83 -9.04
C ARG A 171 -10.05 1.44 -8.30
N TYR A 172 -9.88 0.15 -8.08
CA TYR A 172 -8.65 -0.38 -7.52
C TYR A 172 -7.52 -0.26 -8.54
N GLN A 173 -6.43 0.38 -8.14
CA GLN A 173 -5.28 0.65 -9.03
C GLN A 173 -3.99 0.13 -8.41
N ILE A 174 -3.15 -0.46 -9.25
CA ILE A 174 -1.81 -0.91 -8.89
C ILE A 174 -0.83 -0.37 -9.94
N SER A 175 0.23 0.29 -9.51
CA SER A 175 1.35 0.64 -10.36
C SER A 175 2.63 -0.03 -9.90
N ILE A 176 3.25 -0.81 -10.79
CA ILE A 176 4.41 -1.65 -10.48
C ILE A 176 5.63 -1.09 -11.21
N PHE A 177 6.49 -0.42 -10.44
CA PHE A 177 7.71 0.23 -10.91
C PHE A 177 8.92 -0.69 -10.76
N PRO A 178 9.90 -0.62 -11.67
CA PRO A 178 11.11 -1.42 -11.56
C PRO A 178 12.01 -0.89 -10.44
N SER A 179 12.63 -1.81 -9.70
CA SER A 179 13.76 -1.49 -8.83
C SER A 179 15.08 -1.85 -9.54
N THR A 180 16.14 -1.11 -9.21
CA THR A 180 17.50 -1.54 -9.57
C THR A 180 18.03 -2.65 -8.65
N ARG A 181 17.31 -2.98 -7.57
CA ARG A 181 17.57 -4.17 -6.76
C ARG A 181 17.14 -5.41 -7.55
N PRO A 182 18.01 -6.42 -7.72
CA PRO A 182 17.66 -7.62 -8.47
C PRO A 182 16.40 -8.29 -7.93
N SER A 183 15.47 -8.60 -8.84
CA SER A 183 14.22 -9.30 -8.56
C SER A 183 13.34 -8.58 -7.53
N HIS A 184 13.34 -7.25 -7.55
CA HIS A 184 12.42 -6.43 -6.77
C HIS A 184 11.72 -5.39 -7.64
N VAL A 185 10.54 -4.99 -7.21
CA VAL A 185 9.74 -3.91 -7.80
C VAL A 185 9.17 -3.04 -6.69
N CYS A 186 8.87 -1.78 -6.97
CA CYS A 186 8.01 -0.97 -6.12
C CYS A 186 6.56 -1.16 -6.54
N VAL A 187 5.69 -1.41 -5.58
CA VAL A 187 4.25 -1.48 -5.80
C VAL A 187 3.64 -0.24 -5.17
N VAL A 188 2.92 0.53 -5.96
CA VAL A 188 2.06 1.61 -5.52
C VAL A 188 0.63 1.12 -5.67
N GLU A 189 -0.07 0.95 -4.56
CA GLU A 189 -1.44 0.47 -4.53
C GLU A 189 -2.37 1.61 -4.09
N PHE A 190 -3.50 1.73 -4.78
CA PHE A 190 -4.54 2.69 -4.46
C PHE A 190 -5.89 1.97 -4.39
N LYS A 191 -6.52 2.03 -3.21
CA LYS A 191 -7.78 1.38 -2.85
C LYS A 191 -8.85 2.46 -2.58
N PRO A 192 -9.30 3.24 -3.58
CA PRO A 192 -10.22 4.36 -3.34
C PRO A 192 -11.50 3.90 -2.63
N GLU A 193 -11.87 4.62 -1.57
CA GLU A 193 -13.15 4.42 -0.88
C GLU A 193 -14.29 5.23 -1.51
N TRP A 194 -13.96 6.35 -2.17
CA TRP A 194 -14.89 7.24 -2.88
C TRP A 194 -14.11 8.24 -3.76
N SER A 195 -14.72 8.70 -4.86
CA SER A 195 -14.23 9.86 -5.63
C SER A 195 -15.29 10.93 -5.72
N LEU A 196 -14.85 12.17 -5.91
CA LEU A 196 -15.71 13.32 -6.09
C LEU A 196 -16.08 13.47 -7.56
N GLU A 197 -17.37 13.42 -7.85
CA GLU A 197 -17.91 13.85 -9.13
C GLU A 197 -17.97 15.39 -9.18
N LEU A 198 -17.18 15.98 -10.06
CA LEU A 198 -17.05 17.42 -10.24
C LEU A 198 -17.64 17.81 -11.60
N TRP A 199 -18.74 18.54 -11.57
CA TRP A 199 -19.33 19.13 -12.77
C TRP A 199 -18.50 20.32 -13.26
N ASN A 200 -18.06 20.28 -14.52
CA ASN A 200 -17.41 21.39 -15.18
C ASN A 200 -18.43 22.15 -16.05
N GLU A 201 -18.80 23.36 -15.61
CA GLU A 201 -19.77 24.21 -16.32
C GLU A 201 -19.28 24.67 -17.70
N GLU A 202 -17.96 24.82 -17.89
CA GLU A 202 -17.39 25.27 -19.17
C GLU A 202 -17.40 24.16 -20.22
N THR A 203 -17.06 22.94 -19.83
CA THR A 203 -17.03 21.79 -20.75
C THR A 203 -18.36 21.05 -20.84
N GLN A 204 -19.31 21.37 -19.95
CA GLN A 204 -20.57 20.64 -19.75
C GLN A 204 -20.33 19.13 -19.56
N ASP A 205 -19.29 18.80 -18.79
CA ASP A 205 -18.85 17.43 -18.57
C ASP A 205 -18.55 17.17 -17.10
N TYR A 206 -18.56 15.90 -16.71
CA TYR A 206 -18.15 15.47 -15.37
C TYR A 206 -16.68 15.08 -15.38
N SER A 207 -15.94 15.55 -14.39
CA SER A 207 -14.62 15.02 -14.04
C SER A 207 -14.69 14.32 -12.70
N TYR A 208 -13.92 13.26 -12.52
CA TYR A 208 -13.82 12.57 -11.25
C TYR A 208 -12.48 12.89 -10.61
N LYS A 209 -12.50 13.26 -9.33
CA LYS A 209 -11.30 13.48 -8.54
C LYS A 209 -11.23 12.44 -7.44
N ASP A 210 -10.22 11.59 -7.51
CA ASP A 210 -9.98 10.58 -6.49
C ASP A 210 -9.53 11.25 -5.19
N VAL A 211 -10.18 10.90 -4.08
CA VAL A 211 -9.73 11.35 -2.76
C VAL A 211 -8.74 10.33 -2.26
N ILE A 212 -7.48 10.74 -2.15
CA ILE A 212 -6.36 9.87 -1.76
C ILE A 212 -5.93 10.26 -0.36
N SER A 213 -5.96 9.30 0.55
CA SER A 213 -5.46 9.43 1.93
C SER A 213 -4.47 8.32 2.25
N ALA A 214 -3.75 8.46 3.37
CA ALA A 214 -2.71 7.52 3.76
C ALA A 214 -3.24 6.11 4.08
N GLU A 215 -4.54 5.98 4.38
CA GLU A 215 -5.21 4.72 4.71
C GLU A 215 -5.50 3.86 3.46
N ILE A 216 -5.68 4.49 2.31
CA ILE A 216 -6.09 3.86 1.04
C ILE A 216 -4.99 3.90 -0.02
N PHE A 217 -3.81 4.41 0.36
CA PHE A 217 -2.65 4.54 -0.50
C PHE A 217 -1.46 3.84 0.16
N SER A 218 -0.86 2.88 -0.55
CA SER A 218 0.31 2.16 -0.05
C SER A 218 1.45 2.20 -1.07
N VAL A 219 2.68 2.20 -0.55
CA VAL A 219 3.91 2.06 -1.32
C VAL A 219 4.76 1.02 -0.62
N SER A 220 4.98 -0.11 -1.30
CA SER A 220 5.73 -1.23 -0.77
C SER A 220 6.81 -1.69 -1.75
N LEU A 221 7.84 -2.31 -1.20
CA LEU A 221 8.80 -3.08 -1.98
C LEU A 221 8.22 -4.48 -2.15
N ALA A 222 8.23 -5.02 -3.36
CA ALA A 222 7.84 -6.41 -3.62
C ALA A 222 9.04 -7.20 -4.11
N LYS A 223 9.09 -8.47 -3.71
CA LYS A 223 10.07 -9.44 -4.19
C LYS A 223 9.46 -10.27 -5.29
N VAL A 224 10.23 -10.50 -6.35
CA VAL A 224 9.85 -11.38 -7.44
C VAL A 224 10.73 -12.63 -7.40
N GLY A 225 10.11 -13.80 -7.47
CA GLY A 225 10.82 -15.08 -7.42
C GLY A 225 9.90 -16.20 -7.82
N SER A 226 10.45 -17.23 -8.48
CA SER A 226 9.64 -18.37 -8.99
C SER A 226 8.45 -17.93 -9.83
N ALA A 227 8.63 -16.89 -10.66
CA ALA A 227 7.57 -16.28 -11.49
C ALA A 227 6.41 -15.67 -10.68
N GLN A 228 6.62 -15.37 -9.39
CA GLN A 228 5.63 -14.76 -8.53
C GLN A 228 6.11 -13.43 -7.98
N LEU A 229 5.18 -12.50 -7.82
CA LEU A 229 5.36 -11.24 -7.13
C LEU A 229 4.72 -11.35 -5.75
N ARG A 230 5.44 -10.91 -4.71
CA ARG A 230 4.89 -10.78 -3.35
C ARG A 230 5.31 -9.47 -2.70
N SER A 231 4.34 -8.76 -2.15
CA SER A 231 4.50 -7.60 -1.26
C SER A 231 3.84 -7.92 0.10
N PRO A 232 3.87 -7.01 1.07
CA PRO A 232 3.06 -7.14 2.28
C PRO A 232 1.55 -7.25 2.00
N GLU A 233 1.05 -6.51 1.01
CA GLU A 233 -0.39 -6.34 0.74
C GLU A 233 -0.94 -7.26 -0.34
N LEU A 234 -0.10 -7.70 -1.29
CA LEU A 234 -0.56 -8.50 -2.42
C LEU A 234 0.42 -9.56 -2.89
N ARG A 235 -0.14 -10.61 -3.51
CA ARG A 235 0.59 -11.68 -4.20
C ARG A 235 0.04 -11.88 -5.60
N ALA A 236 0.90 -12.19 -6.56
CA ALA A 236 0.51 -12.51 -7.93
C ALA A 236 1.45 -13.54 -8.55
N ASP A 237 1.00 -14.24 -9.58
CA ASP A 237 1.76 -15.26 -10.31
C ASP A 237 1.72 -14.97 -11.82
N GLU A 238 2.87 -15.05 -12.48
CA GLU A 238 3.01 -14.84 -13.93
C GLU A 238 2.18 -15.85 -14.73
N LEU A 239 2.08 -17.10 -14.28
CA LEU A 239 1.27 -18.13 -14.94
C LEU A 239 -0.22 -17.83 -14.89
N ALA A 240 -0.65 -16.99 -13.93
CA ALA A 240 -2.03 -16.55 -13.82
C ALA A 240 -2.30 -15.28 -14.66
N ILE A 241 -1.28 -14.65 -15.25
CA ILE A 241 -1.50 -13.53 -16.18
C ILE A 241 -2.18 -14.06 -17.44
N ALA A 242 -3.40 -13.57 -17.71
CA ALA A 242 -4.17 -13.98 -18.87
C ALA A 242 -4.01 -12.97 -20.01
N HIS A 243 -3.56 -13.45 -21.16
CA HIS A 243 -3.59 -12.72 -22.42
C HIS A 243 -4.83 -13.16 -23.20
N THR A 244 -5.77 -12.24 -23.40
CA THR A 244 -7.07 -12.49 -24.03
C THR A 244 -7.41 -11.37 -25.02
N GLU A 245 -8.60 -11.42 -25.59
CA GLU A 245 -9.14 -10.36 -26.43
C GLU A 245 -10.49 -9.90 -25.89
N PHE A 246 -10.81 -8.62 -26.09
CA PHE A 246 -12.14 -8.07 -25.88
C PHE A 246 -12.57 -7.30 -27.13
N GLY A 247 -13.86 -7.31 -27.43
CA GLY A 247 -14.40 -6.57 -28.57
C GLY A 247 -15.87 -6.87 -28.83
N LEU A 248 -16.64 -5.84 -29.20
CA LEU A 248 -18.03 -5.98 -29.63
C LEU A 248 -18.15 -6.20 -31.15
N SER A 249 -17.27 -5.56 -31.92
CA SER A 249 -17.22 -5.62 -33.39
C SER A 249 -15.82 -5.89 -33.92
N GLU A 250 -14.81 -5.26 -33.32
CA GLU A 250 -13.39 -5.50 -33.55
C GLU A 250 -12.77 -5.91 -32.22
N THR A 251 -11.93 -6.94 -32.24
CA THR A 251 -11.25 -7.44 -31.05
C THR A 251 -9.89 -6.77 -30.89
N TYR A 252 -9.51 -6.53 -29.65
CA TYR A 252 -8.22 -5.97 -29.27
C TYR A 252 -7.62 -6.74 -28.10
N PRO A 253 -6.28 -6.78 -27.96
CA PRO A 253 -5.63 -7.54 -26.91
C PRO A 253 -5.86 -6.89 -25.54
N VAL A 254 -6.21 -7.74 -24.57
CA VAL A 254 -6.35 -7.40 -23.16
C VAL A 254 -5.43 -8.32 -22.35
N GLU A 255 -4.77 -7.75 -21.35
CA GLU A 255 -3.96 -8.51 -20.41
C GLU A 255 -4.49 -8.31 -19.00
N LEU A 256 -4.75 -9.41 -18.31
CA LEU A 256 -5.36 -9.44 -17.00
C LEU A 256 -4.39 -10.05 -15.98
N LEU A 257 -4.27 -9.41 -14.83
CA LEU A 257 -3.49 -9.87 -13.69
C LEU A 257 -4.44 -10.13 -12.52
N PRO A 258 -4.61 -11.38 -12.08
CA PRO A 258 -5.27 -11.67 -10.83
C PRO A 258 -4.28 -11.44 -9.68
N VAL A 259 -4.70 -10.67 -8.68
CA VAL A 259 -3.93 -10.43 -7.46
C VAL A 259 -4.69 -10.95 -6.25
N LEU A 260 -3.97 -11.60 -5.35
CA LEU A 260 -4.48 -12.04 -4.06
C LEU A 260 -4.13 -10.97 -3.03
N ASN A 261 -5.13 -10.37 -2.39
CA ASN A 261 -4.92 -9.37 -1.35
C ASN A 261 -4.63 -10.02 0.02
N GLU A 262 -4.42 -9.18 1.04
CA GLU A 262 -4.18 -9.58 2.43
C GLU A 262 -5.28 -10.48 3.05
N ASP A 263 -6.53 -10.34 2.59
CA ASP A 263 -7.68 -11.14 3.04
C ASP A 263 -7.87 -12.44 2.25
N ASN A 264 -6.93 -12.80 1.37
CA ASN A 264 -7.07 -13.86 0.35
C ASN A 264 -8.24 -13.65 -0.62
N GLY A 265 -8.72 -12.42 -0.77
CA GLY A 265 -9.62 -12.01 -1.82
C GLY A 265 -8.88 -11.83 -3.15
N ILE A 266 -9.41 -12.42 -4.22
CA ILE A 266 -8.88 -12.22 -5.56
C ILE A 266 -9.49 -10.95 -6.17
N LYS A 267 -8.63 -10.02 -6.58
CA LYS A 267 -8.94 -8.87 -7.42
C LYS A 267 -8.41 -9.13 -8.83
N LEU A 268 -9.14 -8.66 -9.84
CA LEU A 268 -8.76 -8.79 -11.25
C LEU A 268 -8.51 -7.39 -11.81
N VAL A 269 -7.27 -7.12 -12.22
CA VAL A 269 -6.88 -5.84 -12.82
C VAL A 269 -6.41 -6.05 -14.25
N ALA A 270 -6.52 -5.04 -15.10
CA ALA A 270 -6.07 -5.06 -16.49
C ALA A 270 -4.92 -4.07 -16.72
N ALA A 271 -3.99 -4.45 -17.60
CA ALA A 271 -2.86 -3.61 -17.96
C ALA A 271 -3.31 -2.41 -18.81
N ALA A 272 -2.99 -1.20 -18.36
CA ALA A 272 -3.51 0.02 -18.97
C ALA A 272 -2.44 0.99 -19.49
N ALA A 273 -1.27 1.05 -18.85
CA ALA A 273 -0.19 1.96 -19.23
C ALA A 273 1.17 1.52 -18.65
N GLN A 274 2.21 2.29 -18.97
CA GLN A 274 3.47 2.24 -18.21
C GLN A 274 3.21 2.61 -16.73
N PRO A 275 4.11 2.20 -15.81
CA PRO A 275 3.98 2.59 -14.40
C PRO A 275 3.87 4.12 -14.27
N GLN A 276 2.91 4.56 -13.49
CA GLN A 276 2.60 5.98 -13.27
C GLN A 276 1.93 6.13 -11.91
N LEU A 277 2.20 7.26 -11.24
CA LEU A 277 1.53 7.62 -10.00
C LEU A 277 0.13 8.18 -10.31
N PRO A 278 -0.83 8.07 -9.38
CA PRO A 278 -2.12 8.73 -9.52
C PRO A 278 -1.94 10.23 -9.80
N PRO A 279 -2.65 10.80 -10.79
CA PRO A 279 -2.50 12.22 -11.14
C PRO A 279 -2.91 13.14 -9.99
N ASP A 280 -3.89 12.72 -9.19
CA ASP A 280 -4.44 13.48 -8.05
C ASP A 280 -3.71 13.22 -6.73
N LEU A 281 -2.52 12.58 -6.75
CA LEU A 281 -1.74 12.28 -5.55
C LEU A 281 -1.37 13.57 -4.78
N PRO A 282 -1.82 13.75 -3.53
CA PRO A 282 -1.46 14.88 -2.68
C PRO A 282 0.05 15.04 -2.50
N ASP A 283 0.51 16.28 -2.30
CA ASP A 283 1.94 16.61 -2.22
C ASP A 283 2.66 15.90 -1.07
N ASP A 284 2.00 15.71 0.07
CA ASP A 284 2.52 14.99 1.24
C ASP A 284 2.70 13.48 0.95
N LEU A 285 1.74 12.86 0.27
CA LEU A 285 1.87 11.48 -0.18
C LEU A 285 2.89 11.35 -1.31
N ARG A 286 3.00 12.33 -2.19
CA ARG A 286 4.04 12.37 -3.23
C ARG A 286 5.43 12.42 -2.64
N GLN A 287 5.64 13.24 -1.60
CA GLN A 287 6.91 13.25 -0.87
C GLN A 287 7.20 11.88 -0.27
N THR A 288 6.19 11.22 0.32
CA THR A 288 6.32 9.85 0.86
C THR A 288 6.72 8.84 -0.22
N VAL A 289 6.15 8.95 -1.42
CA VAL A 289 6.53 8.13 -2.58
C VAL A 289 7.98 8.36 -2.95
N ASP A 290 8.40 9.61 -3.09
CA ASP A 290 9.76 9.96 -3.50
C ASP A 290 10.80 9.43 -2.49
N GLU A 291 10.54 9.59 -1.20
CA GLU A 291 11.37 9.06 -0.11
C GLU A 291 11.47 7.53 -0.17
N LYS A 292 10.33 6.83 -0.31
CA LYS A 292 10.31 5.37 -0.42
C LYS A 292 10.96 4.88 -1.72
N PHE A 293 10.74 5.53 -2.85
CA PHE A 293 11.36 5.17 -4.14
C PHE A 293 12.87 5.31 -4.10
N ALA A 294 13.37 6.40 -3.48
CA ALA A 294 14.80 6.58 -3.24
C ALA A 294 15.34 5.46 -2.35
N ALA A 295 14.66 5.14 -1.25
CA ALA A 295 15.06 4.06 -0.34
C ALA A 295 15.06 2.68 -1.03
N TYR A 296 14.08 2.42 -1.89
CA TYR A 296 13.89 1.16 -2.62
C TYR A 296 14.67 1.06 -3.93
N ASN A 297 15.40 2.11 -4.31
CA ASN A 297 16.07 2.26 -5.61
C ASN A 297 15.14 2.03 -6.81
N CYS A 298 13.92 2.55 -6.73
CA CYS A 298 12.92 2.45 -7.78
C CYS A 298 13.03 3.60 -8.78
N SER A 299 12.71 3.32 -10.03
CA SER A 299 12.69 4.33 -11.09
C SER A 299 11.25 4.76 -11.35
N LEU A 300 11.00 6.06 -11.28
CA LEU A 300 9.80 6.69 -11.87
C LEU A 300 9.88 6.68 -13.39
#